data_AF-A0A941HKE4-F1
#
_entry.id   AF-A0A941HKE4-F1
#
_cell.length_a   1.000
_cell.length_b   1.000
_cell.length_c   1.000
_cell.angle_alpha   90.00
_cell.angle_beta   90.00
_cell.angle_gamma   90.00
#
_symmetry.space_group_name_H-M   'P 1'
#
loop_
_entity.id
_entity.type
_entity.pdbx_description
1 polymer ?
#
loop_
_entity_poly.entity_id
_entity_poly.type
_entity_poly.pdbx_seq_one_letter_code
_entity_poly.pdbx_strand_id
1 'polypeptide(L)'
;MAGEFVINGATLKCPLCSSSGKLMVSHAQVQMQDTQWATDADKGKANLVFGGVCKKWRKSPPPCASVIAPTKWKRTADSVAVDGRLALLSGSTIKCATGGVPISITNTAQIDIPTDLPDIEENEEEVLEENTPPWMPIAKGEMGVEEVIGDSHNPRVIEYHDAAGYNSSLMGREISDDKRDPWCGSFVYWCLKQSGIPENLLSNTGYRAYSWESWGKGVSEPGYGAIVVLNYSHVGFVAGKKGNSLVVLGGNQKGGDNTTNGKVCYTIADPANVKAYRYPSDYEVTENHYELEEIDTNADADDYDSSHS
;
A
#
# COMPACT_ATOMS: atom_id res chain seq x y z
N MET A 1 20.12 16.66 26.92
CA MET A 1 20.33 16.14 25.55
C MET A 1 19.37 14.99 25.38
N ALA A 2 18.29 15.18 24.63
CA ALA A 2 17.35 14.11 24.32
C ALA A 2 18.11 13.10 23.44
N GLY A 3 18.37 11.90 23.98
CA GLY A 3 18.92 10.83 23.15
C GLY A 3 17.80 10.30 22.27
N GLU A 4 18.01 10.28 20.95
CA GLU A 4 17.13 9.59 20.00
C GLU A 4 16.85 8.16 20.49
N PHE A 5 15.58 7.77 20.52
CA PHE A 5 15.20 6.41 20.87
C PHE A 5 15.54 5.46 19.73
N VAL A 6 15.64 4.17 20.03
CA VAL A 6 16.02 3.16 19.04
C VAL A 6 14.80 2.33 18.72
N ILE A 7 14.55 2.08 17.44
CA ILE A 7 13.40 1.30 16.99
C ILE A 7 13.85 0.01 16.27
N ASN A 8 12.90 -0.87 15.98
CA ASN A 8 13.15 -2.09 15.22
C ASN A 8 13.83 -1.80 13.87
N GLY A 9 14.80 -2.63 13.49
CA GLY A 9 15.58 -2.43 12.27
C GLY A 9 16.78 -1.48 12.40
N ALA A 10 17.03 -0.93 13.60
CA ALA A 10 18.22 -0.13 13.90
C ALA A 10 19.51 -0.84 13.47
N THR A 11 20.49 -0.05 13.01
CA THR A 11 21.76 -0.59 12.51
C THR A 11 22.78 -0.67 13.64
N LEU A 12 23.38 -1.85 13.78
CA LEU A 12 24.38 -2.17 14.80
C LEU A 12 25.77 -2.30 14.17
N LYS A 13 26.78 -1.87 14.92
CA LYS A 13 28.19 -2.03 14.54
C LYS A 13 28.94 -2.79 15.62
N CYS A 14 29.54 -3.91 15.22
CA CYS A 14 30.50 -4.66 16.01
C CYS A 14 31.90 -4.47 15.41
N PRO A 15 32.91 -3.99 16.16
CA PRO A 15 34.27 -3.81 15.64
C PRO A 15 34.94 -5.08 15.10
N LEU A 16 34.47 -6.25 15.55
CA LEU A 16 34.99 -7.55 15.15
C LEU A 16 34.13 -8.27 14.13
N CYS A 17 32.98 -7.73 13.71
CA CYS A 17 32.20 -8.32 12.62
C CYS A 17 32.67 -7.76 11.28
N SER A 18 32.67 -8.60 10.23
CA SER A 18 32.93 -8.15 8.86
C SER A 18 31.78 -7.34 8.24
N SER A 19 30.60 -7.34 8.86
CA SER A 19 29.42 -6.61 8.39
C SER A 19 28.79 -5.81 9.53
N SER A 20 27.93 -4.86 9.15
CA SER A 20 26.94 -4.29 10.08
C SER A 20 25.90 -5.36 10.44
N GLY A 21 25.20 -5.14 11.56
CA GLY A 21 24.10 -5.96 12.02
C GLY A 21 22.81 -5.17 12.14
N LYS A 22 21.72 -5.88 12.40
CA LYS A 22 20.38 -5.31 12.62
C LYS A 22 19.87 -5.68 14.00
N LEU A 23 19.19 -4.73 14.64
CA LEU A 23 18.46 -4.94 15.87
C LEU A 23 17.03 -5.35 15.53
N MET A 24 16.62 -6.53 15.99
CA MET A 24 15.27 -7.06 15.85
C MET A 24 14.58 -7.02 17.21
N VAL A 25 13.46 -6.29 17.31
CA VAL A 25 12.67 -6.17 18.54
C VAL A 25 11.76 -7.39 18.67
N SER A 26 11.74 -8.00 19.85
CA SER A 26 11.08 -9.30 20.07
C SER A 26 9.80 -9.24 20.91
N HIS A 27 9.54 -8.12 21.59
CA HIS A 27 8.46 -7.97 22.56
C HIS A 27 7.77 -6.61 22.44
N ALA A 28 7.05 -6.38 21.34
CA ALA A 28 6.15 -5.24 21.23
C ALA A 28 4.70 -5.77 21.16
N GLN A 29 4.15 -6.15 22.31
CA GLN A 29 2.70 -6.21 22.45
C GLN A 29 2.24 -4.83 22.91
N VAL A 30 1.79 -4.01 21.95
CA VAL A 30 0.92 -2.83 22.01
C VAL A 30 1.41 -1.84 20.94
N GLN A 31 0.68 -1.82 19.82
CA GLN A 31 0.80 -0.78 18.80
C GLN A 31 0.01 0.45 19.26
N MET A 32 0.71 1.56 19.46
CA MET A 32 0.20 2.87 19.11
C MET A 32 1.26 3.51 18.20
N GLN A 33 0.85 3.88 16.97
CA GLN A 33 1.68 4.51 15.94
C GLN A 33 2.83 3.66 15.36
N ASP A 34 2.57 2.36 15.11
CA ASP A 34 3.34 1.44 14.25
C ASP A 34 4.86 1.32 14.45
N THR A 35 5.41 1.85 15.54
CA THR A 35 6.85 1.89 15.75
C THR A 35 7.24 1.03 16.95
N GLN A 36 7.81 -0.16 16.71
CA GLN A 36 8.30 -1.04 17.77
C GLN A 36 9.59 -0.50 18.38
N TRP A 37 9.52 0.05 19.60
CA TRP A 37 10.69 0.58 20.32
C TRP A 37 11.56 -0.55 20.87
N ALA A 38 12.87 -0.41 20.72
CA ALA A 38 13.82 -1.34 21.30
C ALA A 38 14.04 -1.06 22.78
N THR A 39 14.13 -2.12 23.59
CA THR A 39 14.28 -2.02 25.05
C THR A 39 15.48 -2.79 25.56
N ASP A 40 15.78 -2.66 26.86
CA ASP A 40 16.81 -3.42 27.54
C ASP A 40 16.57 -4.95 27.57
N ALA A 41 15.37 -5.40 27.17
CA ALA A 41 15.03 -6.79 26.98
C ALA A 41 15.54 -7.38 25.64
N ASP A 42 15.76 -6.56 24.60
CA ASP A 42 16.20 -6.99 23.26
C ASP A 42 17.72 -7.26 23.22
N LYS A 43 18.15 -8.24 24.01
CA LYS A 43 19.57 -8.60 24.23
C LYS A 43 19.91 -10.04 23.80
N GLY A 44 18.95 -10.73 23.20
CA GLY A 44 19.10 -12.10 22.76
C GLY A 44 19.88 -12.23 21.45
N LYS A 45 20.31 -13.46 21.16
CA LYS A 45 20.93 -13.84 19.89
C LYS A 45 20.02 -13.56 18.69
N ALA A 46 18.71 -13.70 18.87
CA ALA A 46 17.69 -13.38 17.86
C ALA A 46 17.53 -11.87 17.65
N ASN A 47 17.89 -11.04 18.65
CA ASN A 47 17.74 -9.58 18.56
C ASN A 47 18.93 -8.93 17.84
N LEU A 48 20.15 -9.46 17.98
CA LEU A 48 21.34 -8.89 17.37
C LEU A 48 21.79 -9.72 16.15
N VAL A 49 21.20 -9.44 15.00
CA VAL A 49 21.40 -10.22 13.78
C VAL A 49 22.58 -9.67 12.98
N PHE A 50 23.66 -10.44 12.87
CA PHE A 50 24.84 -10.11 12.06
C PHE A 50 25.07 -11.16 10.98
N GLY A 51 25.09 -10.74 9.71
CA GLY A 51 25.33 -11.62 8.56
C GLY A 51 26.82 -11.93 8.28
N GLY A 52 27.75 -11.22 8.91
CA GLY A 52 29.19 -11.38 8.70
C GLY A 52 29.88 -12.41 9.61
N VAL A 53 31.19 -12.50 9.48
CA VAL A 53 32.06 -13.37 10.30
C VAL A 53 32.73 -12.61 11.44
N CYS A 54 33.04 -13.30 12.54
CA CYS A 54 33.71 -12.75 13.70
C CYS A 54 35.24 -12.85 13.55
N LYS A 55 35.89 -11.70 13.36
CA LYS A 55 37.35 -11.56 13.17
C LYS A 55 38.16 -11.71 14.46
N LYS A 56 37.55 -12.11 15.59
CA LYS A 56 38.28 -12.49 16.80
C LYS A 56 39.29 -13.61 16.50
N TRP A 57 38.88 -14.59 15.71
CA TRP A 57 39.75 -15.66 15.24
C TRP A 57 40.25 -15.33 13.84
N ARG A 58 41.57 -15.15 13.69
CA ARG A 58 42.18 -14.79 12.39
C ARG A 58 42.19 -15.96 11.40
N LYS A 59 42.36 -17.18 11.89
CA LYS A 59 42.32 -18.40 11.08
C LYS A 59 40.91 -18.97 11.15
N SER A 60 40.20 -18.96 10.02
CA SER A 60 38.81 -19.47 9.87
C SER A 60 37.79 -18.77 10.79
N PRO A 61 37.50 -17.47 10.57
CA PRO A 61 36.54 -16.75 11.39
C PRO A 61 35.13 -17.34 11.26
N PRO A 62 34.47 -17.73 12.37
CA PRO A 62 33.13 -18.29 12.32
C PRO A 62 32.07 -17.21 12.03
N PRO A 63 30.88 -17.56 11.52
CA PRO A 63 29.76 -16.64 11.41
C PRO A 63 29.44 -15.99 12.76
N CYS A 64 29.26 -14.66 12.79
CA CYS A 64 28.87 -13.94 14.00
C CYS A 64 27.55 -14.49 14.56
N ALA A 65 26.58 -14.78 13.68
CA ALA A 65 25.33 -15.42 14.05
C ALA A 65 25.51 -16.76 14.77
N SER A 66 26.65 -17.44 14.68
CA SER A 66 26.87 -18.71 15.40
C SER A 66 27.44 -18.49 16.80
N VAL A 67 28.28 -17.46 16.98
CA VAL A 67 29.12 -17.28 18.17
C VAL A 67 28.76 -16.05 19.01
N ILE A 68 27.86 -15.19 18.55
CA ILE A 68 27.48 -13.96 19.27
C ILE A 68 26.88 -14.30 20.64
N ALA A 69 27.38 -13.62 21.67
CA ALA A 69 26.90 -13.74 23.04
C ALA A 69 26.72 -12.34 23.63
N PRO A 70 25.60 -11.64 23.34
CA PRO A 70 25.34 -10.33 23.89
C PRO A 70 25.12 -10.43 25.42
N THR A 71 25.38 -9.34 26.13
CA THR A 71 25.29 -9.29 27.61
C THR A 71 24.14 -8.40 28.06
N LYS A 72 24.43 -7.29 28.76
CA LYS A 72 23.44 -6.31 29.20
C LYS A 72 23.66 -4.99 28.46
N TRP A 73 22.56 -4.37 28.06
CA TRP A 73 22.56 -3.00 27.58
C TRP A 73 23.06 -2.03 28.67
N LYS A 74 23.78 -1.01 28.23
CA LYS A 74 24.25 0.12 29.03
C LYS A 74 23.80 1.41 28.35
N ARG A 75 23.65 2.48 29.14
CA ARG A 75 23.16 3.79 28.67
C ARG A 75 21.76 3.68 28.04
N THR A 76 20.87 2.97 28.73
CA THR A 76 19.42 2.96 28.45
C THR A 76 18.81 4.29 28.92
N ALA A 77 17.54 4.54 28.60
CA ALA A 77 16.80 5.65 29.17
C ALA A 77 16.73 5.57 30.71
N ASP A 78 16.62 6.74 31.35
CA ASP A 78 16.55 6.84 32.82
C ASP A 78 15.11 6.63 33.35
N SER A 79 14.10 7.08 32.60
CA SER A 79 12.68 7.05 33.01
C SER A 79 11.70 6.58 31.96
N VAL A 80 12.14 6.43 30.70
CA VAL A 80 11.26 6.02 29.60
C VAL A 80 11.27 4.51 29.49
N ALA A 81 10.12 3.89 29.76
CA ALA A 81 9.95 2.45 29.73
C ALA A 81 8.78 2.06 28.81
N VAL A 82 8.96 0.97 28.08
CA VAL A 82 7.92 0.29 27.29
C VAL A 82 7.72 -1.06 27.94
N ASP A 83 6.49 -1.35 28.37
CA ASP A 83 6.14 -2.56 29.13
C ASP A 83 7.03 -2.82 30.36
N GLY A 84 7.40 -1.73 31.06
CA GLY A 84 8.27 -1.79 32.24
C GLY A 84 9.75 -2.10 31.93
N ARG A 85 10.17 -2.05 30.66
CA ARG A 85 11.56 -2.20 30.20
C ARG A 85 12.10 -0.88 29.71
N LEU A 86 13.33 -0.53 30.11
CA LEU A 86 13.90 0.76 29.76
C LEU A 86 14.20 0.83 28.26
N ALA A 87 13.79 1.92 27.62
CA ALA A 87 14.03 2.16 26.19
C ALA A 87 15.53 2.28 25.89
N LEU A 88 15.93 1.82 24.70
CA LEU A 88 17.27 2.03 24.19
C LEU A 88 17.37 3.43 23.55
N LEU A 89 18.54 4.04 23.70
CA LEU A 89 18.91 5.34 23.12
C LEU A 89 19.97 5.14 22.04
N SER A 90 20.20 6.12 21.17
CA SER A 90 21.28 6.09 20.17
C SER A 90 22.65 5.80 20.78
N GLY A 91 22.87 6.25 22.02
CA GLY A 91 24.06 5.95 22.81
C GLY A 91 24.07 4.56 23.47
N SER A 92 23.00 3.79 23.44
CA SER A 92 22.98 2.47 24.09
C SER A 92 24.02 1.53 23.48
N THR A 93 24.74 0.80 24.34
CA THR A 93 25.72 -0.20 23.90
C THR A 93 25.53 -1.51 24.64
N ILE A 94 25.88 -2.61 23.99
CA ILE A 94 25.84 -3.94 24.57
C ILE A 94 27.15 -4.68 24.28
N LYS A 95 27.76 -5.25 25.31
CA LYS A 95 29.02 -5.99 25.13
C LYS A 95 28.73 -7.38 24.57
N CYS A 96 29.47 -7.79 23.56
CA CYS A 96 29.53 -9.19 23.14
C CYS A 96 30.58 -9.92 23.98
N ALA A 97 30.18 -10.88 24.81
CA ALA A 97 31.07 -11.67 25.65
C ALA A 97 32.10 -12.45 24.81
N THR A 98 31.68 -12.97 23.65
CA THR A 98 32.56 -13.67 22.72
C THR A 98 33.69 -12.78 22.21
N GLY A 99 33.36 -11.59 21.67
CA GLY A 99 34.33 -10.66 21.12
C GLY A 99 35.09 -9.85 22.16
N GLY A 100 34.54 -9.71 23.37
CA GLY A 100 35.04 -8.79 24.39
C GLY A 100 34.80 -7.31 24.07
N VAL A 101 34.22 -6.99 22.92
CA VAL A 101 34.02 -5.63 22.40
C VAL A 101 32.58 -5.15 22.56
N PRO A 102 32.35 -3.83 22.69
CA PRO A 102 31.01 -3.26 22.62
C PRO A 102 30.45 -3.34 21.20
N ILE A 103 29.15 -3.60 21.12
CA ILE A 103 28.31 -3.39 19.95
C ILE A 103 27.59 -2.08 20.18
N SER A 104 27.69 -1.17 19.20
CA SER A 104 27.09 0.16 19.26
C SER A 104 25.99 0.29 18.22
N ILE A 105 25.04 1.17 18.50
CA ILE A 105 24.00 1.58 17.55
C ILE A 105 24.59 2.70 16.69
N THR A 106 24.44 2.57 15.38
CA THR A 106 24.97 3.57 14.42
C THR A 106 23.89 4.28 13.62
N ASN A 107 22.67 3.75 13.64
CA ASN A 107 21.48 4.39 13.10
C ASN A 107 20.30 3.85 13.92
N THR A 108 19.50 4.73 14.51
CA THR A 108 18.40 4.40 15.41
C THR A 108 17.17 3.84 14.70
N ALA A 109 17.17 3.87 13.36
CA ALA A 109 16.05 3.67 12.46
C ALA A 109 14.90 4.67 12.64
N GLN A 110 15.04 5.66 13.53
CA GLN A 110 14.11 6.77 13.57
C GLN A 110 14.18 7.54 12.25
N ILE A 111 13.03 7.74 11.64
CA ILE A 111 12.88 8.72 10.58
C ILE A 111 12.78 10.06 11.31
N ASP A 112 13.86 10.84 11.29
CA ASP A 112 13.84 12.22 11.73
C ASP A 112 13.09 12.99 10.66
N ILE A 113 11.78 13.16 10.83
CA ILE A 113 11.02 14.19 10.13
C ILE A 113 11.06 15.38 11.08
N PRO A 114 11.92 16.40 10.85
CA PRO A 114 11.89 17.60 11.65
C PRO A 114 10.51 18.23 11.52
N THR A 115 9.80 18.34 12.63
CA THR A 115 8.54 19.10 12.70
C THR A 115 8.89 20.59 12.76
N ASP A 116 9.44 21.12 11.66
CA ASP A 116 9.38 22.56 11.43
C ASP A 116 7.92 22.85 11.10
N LEU A 117 7.14 23.26 12.10
CA LEU A 117 5.81 23.83 11.92
C LEU A 117 5.98 25.07 11.03
N PRO A 118 5.57 25.05 9.75
CA PRO A 118 5.41 26.28 9.01
C PRO A 118 4.13 26.94 9.52
N ASP A 119 4.16 28.26 9.65
CA ASP A 119 2.93 29.04 9.83
C ASP A 119 1.91 28.62 8.76
N ILE A 120 0.68 28.44 9.21
CA ILE A 120 -0.48 27.94 8.45
C ILE A 120 -0.64 28.75 7.17
N GLU A 121 -0.17 28.20 6.05
CA GLU A 121 -0.87 28.32 4.77
C GLU A 121 -1.12 26.89 4.33
N GLU A 122 -2.40 26.50 4.37
CA GLU A 122 -2.92 25.18 4.00
C GLU A 122 -2.36 24.79 2.64
N ASN A 123 -1.40 23.87 2.63
CA ASN A 123 -0.96 23.25 1.39
C ASN A 123 -2.02 22.20 1.04
N GLU A 124 -2.99 22.61 0.23
CA GLU A 124 -4.12 21.80 -0.23
C GLU A 124 -3.67 20.45 -0.80
N GLU A 125 -2.44 20.32 -1.32
CA GLU A 125 -1.95 19.08 -1.95
C GLU A 125 -1.66 17.92 -0.99
N GLU A 126 -1.21 18.14 0.25
CA GLU A 126 -0.81 17.03 1.15
C GLU A 126 -1.99 16.51 2.00
N VAL A 127 -3.04 17.32 2.19
CA VAL A 127 -4.31 16.92 2.84
C VAL A 127 -5.20 16.08 1.90
N LEU A 128 -4.91 16.09 0.60
CA LEU A 128 -5.62 15.28 -0.40
C LEU A 128 -5.21 13.80 -0.37
N GLU A 129 -4.00 13.45 0.08
CA GLU A 129 -3.57 12.05 0.18
C GLU A 129 -4.23 11.31 1.36
N GLU A 130 -4.44 11.95 2.52
CA GLU A 130 -5.13 11.33 3.66
C GLU A 130 -6.64 11.16 3.45
N ASN A 131 -7.24 11.87 2.49
CA ASN A 131 -8.66 11.78 2.14
C ASN A 131 -8.94 11.01 0.83
N THR A 132 -7.91 10.45 0.19
CA THR A 132 -8.08 9.66 -1.03
C THR A 132 -8.50 8.22 -0.69
N PRO A 133 -9.63 7.72 -1.23
CA PRO A 133 -10.02 6.34 -1.01
C PRO A 133 -8.91 5.37 -1.45
N PRO A 134 -8.52 4.37 -0.64
CA PRO A 134 -7.28 3.62 -0.83
C PRO A 134 -7.26 2.76 -2.10
N TRP A 135 -8.42 2.51 -2.71
CA TRP A 135 -8.51 1.82 -4.01
C TRP A 135 -8.30 2.73 -5.21
N MET A 136 -8.37 4.06 -5.07
CA MET A 136 -8.19 4.99 -6.17
C MET A 136 -6.76 5.04 -6.70
N PRO A 137 -5.70 5.09 -5.87
CA PRO A 137 -4.33 4.99 -6.34
C PRO A 137 -4.05 3.66 -7.06
N ILE A 138 -4.62 2.56 -6.55
CA ILE A 138 -4.54 1.23 -7.19
C ILE A 138 -5.19 1.26 -8.58
N ALA A 139 -6.41 1.77 -8.69
CA ALA A 139 -7.11 1.87 -9.96
C ALA A 139 -6.37 2.75 -10.97
N LYS A 140 -5.80 3.88 -10.52
CA LYS A 140 -4.94 4.75 -11.35
C LYS A 140 -3.66 4.05 -11.80
N GLY A 141 -3.08 3.20 -10.96
CA GLY A 141 -1.88 2.41 -11.29
C GLY A 141 -2.08 1.39 -12.41
N GLU A 142 -3.33 0.97 -12.66
CA GLU A 142 -3.69 0.04 -13.74
C GLU A 142 -4.10 0.74 -15.04
N MET A 143 -3.97 2.07 -15.13
CA MET A 143 -4.27 2.84 -16.33
C MET A 143 -3.53 2.29 -17.56
N GLY A 144 -4.26 2.14 -18.67
CA GLY A 144 -3.70 1.64 -19.93
C GLY A 144 -3.65 0.12 -20.07
N VAL A 145 -4.02 -0.66 -19.04
CA VAL A 145 -4.21 -2.11 -19.22
C VAL A 145 -5.33 -2.34 -20.25
N GLU A 146 -4.99 -2.98 -21.37
CA GLU A 146 -5.86 -3.17 -22.53
C GLU A 146 -5.92 -4.65 -22.95
N GLU A 147 -7.07 -5.08 -23.46
CA GLU A 147 -7.26 -6.40 -24.08
C GLU A 147 -6.32 -6.65 -25.27
N VAL A 148 -5.87 -7.89 -25.44
CA VAL A 148 -5.00 -8.28 -26.56
C VAL A 148 -5.83 -8.77 -27.74
N ILE A 149 -5.45 -8.40 -28.97
CA ILE A 149 -6.11 -8.86 -30.19
C ILE A 149 -5.71 -10.31 -30.51
N GLY A 150 -6.71 -11.14 -30.81
CA GLY A 150 -6.52 -12.50 -31.33
C GLY A 150 -6.86 -13.57 -30.29
N ASP A 151 -6.23 -14.75 -30.42
CA ASP A 151 -6.50 -15.90 -29.54
C ASP A 151 -5.70 -15.86 -28.22
N SER A 152 -5.00 -14.75 -27.96
CA SER A 152 -4.24 -14.51 -26.72
C SER A 152 -5.01 -13.55 -25.81
N HIS A 153 -4.83 -13.70 -24.51
CA HIS A 153 -5.51 -12.89 -23.50
C HIS A 153 -4.50 -12.12 -22.64
N ASN A 154 -4.83 -10.89 -22.26
CA ASN A 154 -4.02 -10.12 -21.33
C ASN A 154 -3.99 -10.83 -19.96
N PRO A 155 -2.83 -11.30 -19.47
CA PRO A 155 -2.74 -12.00 -18.19
C PRO A 155 -3.26 -11.15 -17.01
N ARG A 156 -3.10 -9.82 -17.06
CA ARG A 156 -3.62 -8.94 -16.02
C ARG A 156 -5.15 -8.94 -15.96
N VAL A 157 -5.83 -8.98 -17.11
CA VAL A 157 -7.30 -9.06 -17.15
C VAL A 157 -7.78 -10.42 -16.62
N ILE A 158 -7.05 -11.49 -16.92
CA ILE A 158 -7.32 -12.81 -16.35
C ILE A 158 -7.12 -12.81 -14.81
N GLU A 159 -6.11 -12.10 -14.29
CA GLU A 159 -5.92 -11.92 -12.85
C GLU A 159 -7.07 -11.16 -12.19
N TYR A 160 -7.66 -10.15 -12.85
CA TYR A 160 -8.85 -9.48 -12.33
C TYR A 160 -10.02 -10.44 -12.17
N HIS A 161 -10.26 -11.25 -13.20
CA HIS A 161 -11.31 -12.26 -13.22
C HIS A 161 -11.10 -13.31 -12.12
N ASP A 162 -9.89 -13.85 -11.99
CA ASP A 162 -9.58 -14.84 -10.96
C ASP A 162 -9.72 -14.26 -9.55
N ALA A 163 -9.28 -13.03 -9.31
CA ALA A 163 -9.45 -12.35 -8.03
C ALA A 163 -10.93 -12.27 -7.63
N ALA A 164 -11.82 -11.97 -8.59
CA ALA A 164 -13.26 -11.91 -8.40
C ALA A 164 -13.97 -13.28 -8.39
N GLY A 165 -13.22 -14.39 -8.47
CA GLY A 165 -13.74 -15.75 -8.50
C GLY A 165 -14.34 -16.17 -9.85
N TYR A 166 -14.16 -15.37 -10.90
CA TYR A 166 -14.59 -15.68 -12.27
C TYR A 166 -13.50 -16.43 -13.03
N ASN A 167 -13.41 -17.74 -12.83
CA ASN A 167 -12.35 -18.56 -13.43
C ASN A 167 -12.89 -19.74 -14.23
N SER A 168 -11.97 -20.43 -14.93
CA SER A 168 -12.33 -21.53 -15.83
C SER A 168 -13.02 -22.71 -15.14
N SER A 169 -12.74 -22.93 -13.84
CA SER A 169 -13.42 -23.96 -13.05
C SER A 169 -14.89 -23.61 -12.82
N LEU A 170 -15.20 -22.33 -12.55
CA LEU A 170 -16.56 -21.86 -12.36
C LEU A 170 -17.35 -21.86 -13.68
N MET A 171 -16.72 -21.44 -14.77
CA MET A 171 -17.37 -21.31 -16.08
C MET A 171 -17.40 -22.59 -16.91
N GLY A 172 -16.58 -23.60 -16.57
CA GLY A 172 -16.45 -24.82 -17.35
C GLY A 172 -15.83 -24.60 -18.75
N ARG A 173 -15.17 -23.45 -18.96
CA ARG A 173 -14.48 -23.05 -20.18
C ARG A 173 -13.36 -22.08 -19.86
N GLU A 174 -12.42 -21.90 -20.78
CA GLU A 174 -11.40 -20.87 -20.67
C GLU A 174 -12.02 -19.46 -20.63
N ILE A 175 -11.48 -18.60 -19.78
CA ILE A 175 -11.87 -17.19 -19.63
C ILE A 175 -11.08 -16.37 -20.64
N SER A 176 -11.77 -15.48 -21.36
CA SER A 176 -11.13 -14.50 -22.24
C SER A 176 -11.08 -13.11 -21.60
N ASP A 177 -10.27 -12.23 -22.16
CA ASP A 177 -10.31 -10.79 -21.90
C ASP A 177 -11.29 -10.06 -22.84
N ASP A 178 -11.82 -10.73 -23.87
CA ASP A 178 -12.69 -10.12 -24.89
C ASP A 178 -14.15 -9.88 -24.46
N LYS A 179 -14.97 -9.40 -25.42
CA LYS A 179 -16.40 -9.09 -25.26
C LYS A 179 -17.25 -10.21 -24.65
N ARG A 180 -16.83 -11.48 -24.72
CA ARG A 180 -17.56 -12.60 -24.13
C ARG A 180 -17.49 -12.56 -22.60
N ASP A 181 -16.42 -12.01 -22.04
CA ASP A 181 -16.11 -11.99 -20.62
C ASP A 181 -15.86 -10.56 -20.12
N PRO A 182 -16.90 -9.70 -20.05
CA PRO A 182 -16.76 -8.34 -19.57
C PRO A 182 -16.10 -8.28 -18.19
N TRP A 183 -15.06 -7.46 -18.06
CA TRP A 183 -14.19 -7.44 -16.87
C TRP A 183 -14.25 -6.14 -16.05
N CYS A 184 -15.24 -5.27 -16.30
CA CYS A 184 -15.42 -4.02 -15.53
C CYS A 184 -15.67 -4.28 -14.04
N GLY A 185 -16.50 -5.27 -13.70
CA GLY A 185 -16.73 -5.69 -12.31
C GLY A 185 -15.49 -6.33 -11.68
N SER A 186 -14.81 -7.18 -12.43
CA SER A 186 -13.58 -7.85 -12.00
C SER A 186 -12.46 -6.86 -11.69
N PHE A 187 -12.32 -5.80 -12.50
CA PHE A 187 -11.40 -4.69 -12.24
C PHE A 187 -11.70 -3.97 -10.92
N VAL A 188 -12.97 -3.59 -10.69
CA VAL A 188 -13.38 -2.94 -9.43
C VAL A 188 -13.10 -3.85 -8.23
N TYR A 189 -13.45 -5.14 -8.34
CA TYR A 189 -13.15 -6.13 -7.30
C TYR A 189 -11.66 -6.16 -6.98
N TRP A 190 -10.82 -6.26 -8.02
CA TRP A 190 -9.38 -6.35 -7.86
C TRP A 190 -8.81 -5.11 -7.17
N CYS A 191 -9.22 -3.90 -7.56
CA CYS A 191 -8.76 -2.67 -6.94
C CYS A 191 -9.09 -2.61 -5.43
N LEU A 192 -10.31 -3.00 -5.06
CA LEU A 192 -10.74 -3.07 -3.66
C LEU A 192 -9.90 -4.11 -2.89
N LYS A 193 -9.70 -5.30 -3.46
CA LYS A 193 -8.90 -6.36 -2.84
C LYS A 193 -7.45 -5.92 -2.60
N GLN A 194 -6.80 -5.31 -3.60
CA GLN A 194 -5.41 -4.83 -3.45
C GLN A 194 -5.29 -3.65 -2.48
N SER A 195 -6.35 -2.86 -2.31
CA SER A 195 -6.39 -1.79 -1.30
C SER A 195 -6.47 -2.31 0.14
N GLY A 196 -6.56 -3.62 0.34
CA GLY A 196 -6.60 -4.26 1.66
C GLY A 196 -8.00 -4.43 2.24
N ILE A 197 -9.07 -4.21 1.45
CA ILE A 197 -10.43 -4.49 1.90
C ILE A 197 -10.55 -5.99 2.22
N PRO A 198 -10.97 -6.36 3.45
CA PRO A 198 -11.11 -7.76 3.84
C PRO A 198 -12.00 -8.54 2.86
N GLU A 199 -11.58 -9.75 2.48
CA GLU A 199 -12.29 -10.55 1.48
C GLU A 199 -13.75 -10.86 1.87
N ASN A 200 -14.05 -10.97 3.16
CA ASN A 200 -15.41 -11.19 3.66
C ASN A 200 -16.33 -9.97 3.48
N LEU A 201 -15.78 -8.80 3.16
CA LEU A 201 -16.54 -7.59 2.82
C LEU A 201 -16.69 -7.41 1.31
N LEU A 202 -15.93 -8.15 0.48
CA LEU A 202 -16.04 -8.08 -0.97
C LEU A 202 -17.25 -8.86 -1.50
N SER A 203 -17.76 -8.47 -2.67
CA SER A 203 -18.91 -9.13 -3.29
C SER A 203 -18.54 -10.53 -3.84
N ASN A 204 -19.25 -11.57 -3.39
CA ASN A 204 -19.08 -12.95 -3.88
C ASN A 204 -19.33 -13.13 -5.39
N THR A 205 -19.97 -12.15 -6.03
CA THR A 205 -20.18 -12.11 -7.49
C THR A 205 -19.69 -10.79 -8.07
N GLY A 206 -18.62 -10.22 -7.50
CA GLY A 206 -18.08 -8.90 -7.87
C GLY A 206 -17.63 -8.77 -9.33
N TYR A 207 -17.43 -9.89 -10.03
CA TYR A 207 -17.22 -9.89 -11.48
C TYR A 207 -18.43 -9.37 -12.28
N ARG A 208 -19.64 -9.34 -11.70
CA ARG A 208 -20.85 -8.81 -12.34
C ARG A 208 -21.09 -7.35 -11.97
N ALA A 209 -21.23 -6.47 -12.97
CA ALA A 209 -21.48 -5.04 -12.76
C ALA A 209 -22.65 -4.74 -11.80
N TYR A 210 -23.81 -5.39 -12.00
CA TYR A 210 -24.99 -5.15 -11.15
C TYR A 210 -24.87 -5.74 -9.74
N SER A 211 -23.93 -6.63 -9.46
CA SER A 211 -23.72 -7.11 -8.09
C SER A 211 -23.23 -6.00 -7.15
N TRP A 212 -22.64 -4.94 -7.71
CA TRP A 212 -22.26 -3.76 -6.96
C TRP A 212 -23.44 -2.88 -6.58
N GLU A 213 -24.59 -2.97 -7.27
CA GLU A 213 -25.74 -2.08 -7.03
C GLU A 213 -26.27 -2.14 -5.60
N SER A 214 -26.09 -3.26 -4.89
CA SER A 214 -26.54 -3.45 -3.50
C SER A 214 -25.39 -3.68 -2.51
N TRP A 215 -24.15 -3.58 -2.98
CA TRP A 215 -22.96 -3.83 -2.16
C TRP A 215 -22.60 -2.61 -1.31
N GLY A 216 -22.09 -2.84 -0.11
CA GLY A 216 -21.59 -1.78 0.75
C GLY A 216 -22.67 -0.80 1.24
N LYS A 217 -22.27 0.45 1.48
CA LYS A 217 -23.18 1.56 1.80
C LYS A 217 -23.49 2.38 0.56
N GLY A 218 -24.75 2.80 0.43
CA GLY A 218 -25.21 3.66 -0.66
C GLY A 218 -25.14 5.14 -0.30
N VAL A 219 -24.75 5.96 -1.27
CA VAL A 219 -24.81 7.42 -1.19
C VAL A 219 -25.66 7.98 -2.35
N SER A 220 -26.26 9.14 -2.16
CA SER A 220 -27.17 9.77 -3.14
C SER A 220 -26.44 10.61 -4.19
N GLU A 221 -25.21 11.03 -3.90
CA GLU A 221 -24.43 11.96 -4.72
C GLU A 221 -23.12 11.32 -5.17
N PRO A 222 -22.56 11.73 -6.33
CA PRO A 222 -21.31 11.19 -6.82
C PRO A 222 -20.14 11.70 -5.97
N GLY A 223 -19.58 10.83 -5.13
CA GLY A 223 -18.36 11.10 -4.38
C GLY A 223 -17.14 10.49 -5.05
N TYR A 224 -15.97 11.13 -4.93
CA TYR A 224 -14.69 10.63 -5.43
C TYR A 224 -14.40 9.23 -4.90
N GLY A 225 -14.05 8.32 -5.80
CA GLY A 225 -13.83 6.90 -5.53
C GLY A 225 -15.08 6.09 -5.20
N ALA A 226 -16.29 6.67 -5.22
CA ALA A 226 -17.50 5.87 -5.16
C ALA A 226 -17.54 4.90 -6.36
N ILE A 227 -17.96 3.66 -6.11
CA ILE A 227 -18.30 2.73 -7.18
C ILE A 227 -19.60 3.24 -7.82
N VAL A 228 -19.54 3.60 -9.09
CA VAL A 228 -20.70 4.01 -9.88
C VAL A 228 -21.20 2.84 -10.71
N VAL A 229 -22.47 2.49 -10.54
CA VAL A 229 -23.15 1.43 -11.31
C VAL A 229 -24.04 2.07 -12.36
N LEU A 230 -23.87 1.68 -13.63
CA LEU A 230 -24.57 2.26 -14.78
C LEU A 230 -25.63 1.31 -15.34
N ASN A 231 -26.70 1.87 -15.89
CA ASN A 231 -27.91 1.15 -16.33
C ASN A 231 -27.73 0.28 -17.60
N TYR A 232 -26.56 0.32 -18.22
CA TYR A 232 -26.15 -0.52 -19.35
C TYR A 232 -25.18 -1.65 -18.93
N SER A 233 -25.25 -2.07 -17.66
CA SER A 233 -24.44 -3.14 -17.09
C SER A 233 -22.94 -2.84 -17.09
N HIS A 234 -22.58 -1.65 -16.61
CA HIS A 234 -21.18 -1.22 -16.44
C HIS A 234 -20.93 -0.70 -15.02
N VAL A 235 -19.68 -0.77 -14.58
CA VAL A 235 -19.25 -0.29 -13.27
C VAL A 235 -17.82 0.27 -13.34
N GLY A 236 -17.55 1.27 -12.53
CA GLY A 236 -16.22 1.87 -12.35
C GLY A 236 -16.19 2.73 -11.09
N PHE A 237 -15.17 3.56 -10.96
CA PHE A 237 -15.03 4.52 -9.88
C PHE A 237 -15.29 5.94 -10.38
N VAL A 238 -16.03 6.74 -9.60
CA VAL A 238 -16.13 8.18 -9.84
C VAL A 238 -14.74 8.80 -9.64
N ALA A 239 -14.20 9.39 -10.69
CA ALA A 239 -12.89 10.02 -10.68
C ALA A 239 -12.96 11.56 -10.66
N GLY A 240 -14.09 12.12 -11.10
CA GLY A 240 -14.29 13.57 -11.16
C GLY A 240 -15.53 13.89 -11.99
N LYS A 241 -15.56 15.10 -12.54
CA LYS A 241 -16.64 15.57 -13.43
C LYS A 241 -16.09 16.31 -14.65
N LYS A 242 -16.91 16.40 -15.69
CA LYS A 242 -16.70 17.26 -16.86
C LYS A 242 -18.02 17.91 -17.23
N GLY A 243 -18.17 19.19 -16.91
CA GLY A 243 -19.44 19.90 -16.96
C GLY A 243 -20.49 19.21 -16.08
N ASN A 244 -21.61 18.83 -16.69
CA ASN A 244 -22.69 18.11 -16.00
C ASN A 244 -22.52 16.59 -16.03
N SER A 245 -21.43 16.08 -16.61
CA SER A 245 -21.17 14.65 -16.74
C SER A 245 -20.16 14.17 -15.70
N LEU A 246 -20.21 12.88 -15.37
CA LEU A 246 -19.23 12.22 -14.51
C LEU A 246 -18.03 11.77 -15.33
N VAL A 247 -16.84 11.83 -14.72
CA VAL A 247 -15.65 11.15 -15.22
C VAL A 247 -15.48 9.86 -14.42
N VAL A 248 -15.44 8.73 -15.12
CA VAL A 248 -15.42 7.39 -14.56
C VAL A 248 -14.11 6.68 -14.91
N LEU A 249 -13.37 6.28 -13.89
CA LEU A 249 -12.20 5.40 -14.01
C LEU A 249 -12.66 3.95 -13.93
N GLY A 250 -12.46 3.18 -14.99
CA GLY A 250 -12.94 1.80 -15.04
C GLY A 250 -12.20 0.95 -16.07
N GLY A 251 -12.25 -0.36 -15.86
CA GLY A 251 -11.80 -1.37 -16.81
C GLY A 251 -12.87 -1.75 -17.84
N ASN A 252 -12.47 -2.45 -18.90
CA ASN A 252 -13.31 -2.84 -20.03
C ASN A 252 -14.05 -1.65 -20.68
N GLN A 253 -13.41 -0.49 -20.68
CA GLN A 253 -13.94 0.72 -21.30
C GLN A 253 -13.30 0.89 -22.67
N LYS A 254 -14.00 1.52 -23.60
CA LYS A 254 -13.37 1.94 -24.86
C LYS A 254 -12.75 3.31 -24.64
N GLY A 255 -11.56 3.55 -25.17
CA GLY A 255 -10.99 4.88 -25.23
C GLY A 255 -11.82 5.82 -26.10
N GLY A 256 -11.44 7.11 -26.11
CA GLY A 256 -12.01 8.08 -27.03
C GLY A 256 -11.87 7.69 -28.52
N ASP A 257 -10.94 6.79 -28.84
CA ASP A 257 -10.79 6.20 -30.15
C ASP A 257 -11.59 4.88 -30.26
N ASN A 258 -12.50 4.79 -31.23
CA ASN A 258 -13.33 3.61 -31.48
C ASN A 258 -12.53 2.36 -31.96
N THR A 259 -11.20 2.46 -31.95
CA THR A 259 -10.21 1.46 -32.34
C THR A 259 -9.59 0.71 -31.17
N THR A 260 -9.71 1.21 -29.93
CA THR A 260 -9.19 0.49 -28.75
C THR A 260 -10.12 -0.64 -28.30
N ASN A 261 -9.51 -1.74 -27.86
CA ASN A 261 -10.24 -2.82 -27.20
C ASN A 261 -10.61 -2.40 -25.78
N GLY A 262 -11.27 -3.26 -25.00
CA GLY A 262 -11.54 -2.93 -23.60
C GLY A 262 -10.24 -2.55 -22.89
N LYS A 263 -10.24 -1.42 -22.18
CA LYS A 263 -9.07 -0.91 -21.45
C LYS A 263 -9.44 -0.28 -20.12
N VAL A 264 -8.44 -0.09 -19.25
CA VAL A 264 -8.54 0.76 -18.07
C VAL A 264 -8.27 2.21 -18.49
N CYS A 265 -9.28 3.05 -18.42
CA CYS A 265 -9.15 4.47 -18.75
C CYS A 265 -10.21 5.32 -18.04
N TYR A 266 -10.19 6.63 -18.31
CA TYR A 266 -11.31 7.51 -17.99
C TYR A 266 -12.35 7.50 -19.12
N THR A 267 -13.62 7.52 -18.77
CA THR A 267 -14.74 7.77 -19.70
C THR A 267 -15.73 8.75 -19.11
N ILE A 268 -16.56 9.35 -19.97
CA ILE A 268 -17.62 10.27 -19.55
C ILE A 268 -18.92 9.48 -19.43
N ALA A 269 -19.61 9.61 -18.29
CA ALA A 269 -20.93 9.05 -18.06
C ALA A 269 -21.96 10.15 -17.79
N ASP A 270 -23.12 10.04 -18.43
CA ASP A 270 -24.28 10.86 -18.11
C ASP A 270 -24.86 10.43 -16.75
N PRO A 271 -25.01 11.33 -15.76
CA PRO A 271 -25.64 11.02 -14.48
C PRO A 271 -27.03 10.36 -14.61
N ALA A 272 -27.76 10.62 -15.69
CA ALA A 272 -29.05 9.98 -15.96
C ALA A 272 -28.95 8.46 -16.14
N ASN A 273 -27.77 7.93 -16.45
CA ASN A 273 -27.53 6.50 -16.59
C ASN A 273 -27.09 5.82 -15.28
N VAL A 274 -26.95 6.57 -14.19
CA VAL A 274 -26.52 6.01 -12.90
C VAL A 274 -27.66 5.30 -12.19
N LYS A 275 -27.37 4.08 -11.71
CA LYS A 275 -28.25 3.31 -10.83
C LYS A 275 -27.92 3.49 -9.36
N ALA A 276 -26.64 3.54 -9.01
CA ALA A 276 -26.19 3.62 -7.63
C ALA A 276 -24.74 4.15 -7.53
N TYR A 277 -24.44 4.80 -6.41
CA TYR A 277 -23.09 5.06 -5.92
C TYR A 277 -22.86 4.28 -4.63
N ARG A 278 -21.72 3.57 -4.55
CA ARG A 278 -21.41 2.69 -3.42
C ARG A 278 -20.01 2.89 -2.87
N TYR A 279 -19.88 2.75 -1.56
CA TYR A 279 -18.62 2.68 -0.83
C TYR A 279 -18.59 1.40 0.02
N PRO A 280 -17.40 0.93 0.46
CA PRO A 280 -17.33 -0.06 1.53
C PRO A 280 -18.17 0.40 2.74
N SER A 281 -18.83 -0.56 3.40
CA SER A 281 -19.78 -0.27 4.48
C SER A 281 -19.16 0.50 5.65
N ASP A 282 -17.87 0.28 5.89
CA ASP A 282 -17.05 0.81 6.98
C ASP A 282 -16.17 1.99 6.57
N TYR A 283 -16.14 2.36 5.29
CA TYR A 283 -15.40 3.53 4.82
C TYR A 283 -16.08 4.81 5.31
N GLU A 284 -15.34 5.81 5.78
CA GLU A 284 -15.88 7.12 6.16
C GLU A 284 -15.93 8.03 4.92
N VAL A 285 -17.09 8.59 4.60
CA VAL A 285 -17.24 9.50 3.44
C VAL A 285 -17.45 10.90 4.01
N THR A 286 -16.56 11.81 3.64
CA THR A 286 -16.55 13.22 4.08
C THR A 286 -17.03 14.14 2.96
N GLU A 287 -17.34 15.40 3.29
CA GLU A 287 -17.80 16.40 2.31
C GLU A 287 -16.82 16.60 1.15
N ASN A 288 -15.50 16.55 1.42
CA ASN A 288 -14.45 16.68 0.40
C ASN A 288 -14.57 15.63 -0.72
N HIS A 289 -15.17 14.46 -0.45
CA HIS A 289 -15.38 13.47 -1.50
C HIS A 289 -16.38 13.95 -2.56
N TYR A 290 -17.35 14.80 -2.20
CA TYR A 290 -18.36 15.30 -3.13
C TYR A 290 -17.87 16.54 -3.90
N GLU A 291 -16.73 17.13 -3.52
CA GLU A 291 -16.07 18.22 -4.22
C GLU A 291 -15.29 17.69 -5.45
N LEU A 292 -16.02 17.13 -6.41
CA LEU A 292 -15.40 16.51 -7.59
C LEU A 292 -14.62 17.51 -8.44
N GLU A 293 -13.36 17.18 -8.70
CA GLU A 293 -12.47 17.91 -9.61
C GLU A 293 -13.01 17.90 -11.05
N GLU A 294 -12.84 19.04 -11.73
CA GLU A 294 -13.10 19.17 -13.16
C GLU A 294 -11.91 18.57 -13.93
N ILE A 295 -12.13 17.40 -14.55
CA ILE A 295 -11.09 16.74 -15.33
C ILE A 295 -11.33 17.09 -16.80
N ASP A 296 -10.39 17.83 -17.40
CA ASP A 296 -10.39 18.01 -18.83
C ASP A 296 -9.96 16.72 -19.52
N THR A 297 -10.92 15.82 -19.73
CA THR A 297 -10.72 14.61 -20.51
C THR A 297 -10.62 14.98 -22.00
N ASN A 298 -9.54 15.66 -22.40
CA ASN A 298 -8.99 15.56 -23.76
C ASN A 298 -8.03 14.35 -23.85
N ALA A 299 -8.23 13.33 -23.00
CA ALA A 299 -7.47 12.09 -22.99
C ALA A 299 -7.80 11.26 -24.23
N ASP A 300 -7.33 11.74 -25.38
CA ASP A 300 -6.91 10.88 -26.46
C ASP A 300 -5.79 9.96 -25.94
N ALA A 301 -5.57 8.86 -26.65
CA ALA A 301 -4.33 8.12 -26.56
C ALA A 301 -3.12 9.08 -26.56
N ASP A 302 -2.07 8.72 -25.84
CA ASP A 302 -0.73 9.29 -26.01
C ASP A 302 -0.54 10.74 -25.53
N ASP A 303 -0.30 10.95 -24.23
CA ASP A 303 0.84 11.77 -23.78
C ASP A 303 0.93 11.82 -22.25
N TYR A 304 1.93 11.13 -21.69
CA TYR A 304 2.60 11.61 -20.48
C TYR A 304 4.12 11.48 -20.69
N ASP A 305 4.72 12.67 -20.77
CA ASP A 305 6.13 13.02 -20.68
C ASP A 305 7.02 12.85 -21.93
N SER A 306 7.04 13.90 -22.76
CA SER A 306 8.21 14.27 -23.55
C SER A 306 8.88 15.53 -23.00
N SER A 307 9.49 15.40 -21.82
CA SER A 307 10.48 16.34 -21.30
C SER A 307 11.80 15.67 -20.94
N HIS A 308 12.44 15.03 -21.93
CA HIS A 308 13.90 14.89 -21.95
C HIS A 308 14.43 15.26 -23.35
N SER A 309 14.75 16.56 -23.46
CA SER A 309 15.73 17.21 -24.37
C SER A 309 15.58 17.08 -25.89
#